data_AF-A0A844AK86-F1
#
_entry.id   AF-A0A844AK86-F1
#
_cell.length_a   1.000
_cell.length_b   1.000
_cell.length_c   1.000
_cell.angle_alpha   90.00
_cell.angle_beta   90.00
_cell.angle_gamma   90.00
#
_symmetry.space_group_name_H-M   'P 1'
#
loop_
_entity.id
_entity.type
_entity.pdbx_description
1 polymer ?
#
loop_
_entity_poly.entity_id
_entity_poly.type
_entity_poly.pdbx_seq_one_letter_code
_entity_poly.pdbx_strand_id
1 'polypeptide(L)'
;MDAVSEFRWRSLFRRQRPKGAKSLIRQEGAEVFVQGASWHEANERALEPVDADTAFIHPFDDPILWTGHATMIDEVVRAGAAFDAVVLSVGRGGLLSGVAERLARNGLQDIPIIAAETDARRLCQPR
;
A
#
# COMPACT_ATOMS: atom_id res chain seq x y z
N MET A 1 -25.05 -18.24 -0.73
CA MET A 1 -25.14 -17.79 -2.15
C MET A 1 -24.51 -16.43 -2.12
N ASP A 2 -23.20 -16.42 -2.37
CA ASP A 2 -22.30 -15.47 -1.72
C ASP A 2 -22.04 -14.28 -2.65
N ALA A 3 -22.36 -13.08 -2.13
CA ALA A 3 -22.26 -11.79 -2.83
C ALA A 3 -20.84 -11.43 -3.32
N VAL A 4 -19.83 -12.27 -3.03
CA VAL A 4 -18.45 -12.11 -3.53
C VAL A 4 -18.32 -12.51 -5.01
N SER A 5 -19.32 -13.21 -5.57
CA SER A 5 -19.28 -13.71 -6.96
C SER A 5 -19.54 -12.66 -8.06
N GLU A 6 -19.91 -11.42 -7.71
CA GLU A 6 -20.21 -10.36 -8.69
C GLU A 6 -19.09 -9.32 -8.87
N PHE A 7 -18.02 -9.35 -8.06
CA PHE A 7 -16.96 -8.35 -8.16
C PHE A 7 -15.94 -8.69 -9.25
N ARG A 8 -15.85 -7.83 -10.28
CA ARG A 8 -14.87 -7.99 -11.36
C ARG A 8 -13.62 -7.18 -11.08
N TRP A 9 -12.57 -7.85 -10.64
CA TRP A 9 -11.28 -7.22 -10.34
C TRP A 9 -10.36 -7.13 -11.57
N ARG A 10 -9.86 -5.93 -11.85
CA ARG A 10 -8.83 -5.68 -12.88
C ARG A 10 -7.55 -5.15 -12.24
N SER A 11 -6.41 -5.64 -12.71
CA SER A 11 -5.09 -5.16 -12.29
C SER A 11 -4.24 -4.77 -13.49
N LEU A 12 -3.74 -3.54 -13.50
CA LEU A 12 -2.95 -3.00 -14.61
C LEU A 12 -1.47 -2.87 -14.23
N PHE A 13 -0.60 -3.44 -15.07
CA PHE A 13 0.85 -3.43 -14.88
C PHE A 13 1.58 -2.71 -15.99
N ARG A 14 2.66 -1.98 -15.65
CA ARG A 14 3.65 -1.55 -16.64
C ARG A 14 4.31 -2.75 -17.34
N ARG A 15 4.73 -2.55 -18.59
CA ARG A 15 5.31 -3.62 -19.45
C ARG A 15 6.47 -4.38 -18.80
N GLN A 16 7.35 -3.70 -18.08
CA GLN A 16 8.57 -4.29 -17.53
C GLN A 16 8.39 -5.07 -16.21
N ARG A 17 7.15 -5.28 -15.73
CA ARG A 17 6.94 -6.04 -14.47
C ARG A 17 7.27 -7.54 -14.65
N PRO A 18 8.03 -8.17 -13.74
CA PRO A 18 8.36 -9.59 -13.78
C PRO A 18 7.12 -10.48 -13.87
N LYS A 19 7.24 -11.64 -14.52
CA LYS A 19 6.11 -12.56 -14.77
C LYS A 19 5.48 -13.09 -13.48
N GLY A 20 6.28 -13.34 -12.44
CA GLY A 20 5.82 -13.94 -11.17
C GLY A 20 4.65 -13.19 -10.52
N ALA A 21 4.79 -11.87 -10.31
CA ALA A 21 3.73 -11.06 -9.70
C ALA A 21 2.42 -11.09 -10.49
N LYS A 22 2.50 -11.09 -11.83
CA LYS A 22 1.33 -11.15 -12.71
C LYS A 22 0.65 -12.51 -12.65
N SER A 23 1.40 -13.60 -12.48
CA SER A 23 0.84 -14.94 -12.34
C SER A 23 0.11 -15.11 -11.02
N LEU A 24 0.69 -14.65 -9.91
CA LEU A 24 0.05 -14.70 -8.60
C LEU A 24 -1.29 -13.94 -8.59
N ILE A 25 -1.32 -12.74 -9.16
CA ILE A 25 -2.55 -11.94 -9.21
C ILE A 25 -3.65 -12.57 -10.07
N ARG A 26 -3.27 -13.29 -11.14
CA ARG A 26 -4.25 -14.07 -11.91
C ARG A 26 -4.80 -15.26 -11.13
N GLN A 27 -4.01 -15.87 -10.25
CA GLN A 27 -4.46 -16.99 -9.40
C GLN A 27 -5.52 -16.52 -8.38
N GLU A 28 -5.43 -15.27 -7.94
CA GLU A 28 -6.45 -14.61 -7.10
C GLU A 28 -7.70 -14.16 -7.90
N GLY A 29 -7.81 -14.52 -9.18
CA GLY A 29 -9.00 -14.26 -10.01
C GLY A 29 -9.02 -12.90 -10.73
N ALA A 30 -7.95 -12.11 -10.67
CA ALA A 30 -7.92 -10.82 -11.36
C ALA A 30 -7.76 -10.95 -12.88
N GLU A 31 -8.42 -10.07 -13.62
CA GLU A 31 -8.05 -9.78 -15.00
C GLU A 31 -6.80 -8.89 -15.03
N VAL A 32 -5.69 -9.45 -15.50
CA VAL A 32 -4.40 -8.75 -15.54
C VAL A 32 -4.10 -8.18 -16.91
N PHE A 33 -4.07 -6.85 -16.98
CA PHE A 33 -3.69 -6.08 -18.16
C PHE A 33 -2.24 -5.59 -18.04
N VAL A 34 -1.55 -5.45 -19.17
CA VAL A 34 -0.17 -4.94 -19.20
C VAL A 34 -0.08 -3.80 -20.21
N GLN A 35 -0.03 -2.56 -19.72
CA GLN A 35 0.08 -1.35 -20.54
C GLN A 35 0.95 -0.29 -19.85
N GLY A 36 1.44 0.67 -20.63
CA GLY A 36 2.35 1.72 -20.15
C GLY A 36 3.81 1.28 -20.02
N ALA A 37 4.71 2.22 -20.29
CA ALA A 37 6.15 2.05 -20.06
C ALA A 37 6.52 2.30 -18.59
N SER A 38 5.79 3.18 -17.92
CA SER A 38 6.00 3.59 -16.54
C SER A 38 4.85 3.20 -15.60
N TRP A 39 5.06 3.32 -14.29
CA TRP A 39 3.96 3.19 -13.31
C TRP A 39 2.91 4.28 -13.51
N HIS A 40 3.35 5.50 -13.85
CA HIS A 40 2.45 6.63 -14.04
C HIS A 40 1.50 6.41 -15.22
N GLU A 41 2.02 6.03 -16.39
CA GLU A 41 1.17 5.69 -17.54
C GLU A 41 0.23 4.53 -17.23
N ALA A 42 0.70 3.50 -16.53
CA ALA A 42 -0.17 2.40 -16.12
C ALA A 42 -1.27 2.88 -15.14
N ASN A 43 -0.99 3.86 -14.28
CA ASN A 43 -1.99 4.44 -13.39
C ASN A 43 -3.02 5.30 -14.13
N GLU A 44 -2.59 6.15 -15.06
CA GLU A 44 -3.49 6.95 -15.92
C GLU A 44 -4.46 6.05 -16.68
N ARG A 45 -3.95 4.98 -17.29
CA ARG A 45 -4.77 3.97 -17.98
C ARG A 45 -5.71 3.19 -17.04
N ALA A 46 -5.34 3.04 -15.77
CA ALA A 46 -6.22 2.39 -14.79
C ALA A 46 -7.37 3.31 -14.35
N LEU A 47 -7.20 4.63 -14.48
CA LEU A 47 -8.21 5.63 -14.17
C LEU A 47 -9.21 5.85 -15.32
N GLU A 48 -8.81 5.61 -16.57
CA GLU A 48 -9.68 5.78 -17.76
C GLU A 48 -11.07 5.10 -17.67
N PRO A 49 -11.19 3.82 -17.23
CA PRO A 49 -12.48 3.15 -17.14
C PRO A 49 -13.23 3.39 -15.82
N VAL A 50 -12.74 4.25 -14.93
CA VAL A 50 -13.35 4.48 -13.62
C VAL A 50 -14.62 5.33 -13.78
N ASP A 51 -15.74 4.76 -13.35
CA ASP A 51 -17.07 5.39 -13.36
C ASP A 51 -17.74 5.25 -11.98
N ALA A 52 -19.04 5.53 -11.91
CA ALA A 52 -19.81 5.50 -10.65
C ALA A 52 -19.90 4.10 -10.02
N ASP A 53 -19.75 3.04 -10.81
CA ASP A 53 -19.85 1.64 -10.36
C ASP A 53 -18.47 1.00 -10.17
N THR A 54 -17.39 1.75 -10.39
CA THR A 54 -16.02 1.26 -10.33
C THR A 54 -15.27 1.84 -9.13
N ALA A 55 -14.87 0.97 -8.20
CA ALA A 55 -13.95 1.34 -7.13
C ALA A 55 -12.50 1.30 -7.63
N PHE A 56 -11.85 2.46 -7.68
CA PHE A 56 -10.41 2.54 -7.92
C PHE A 56 -9.63 2.47 -6.60
N ILE A 57 -8.81 1.43 -6.45
CA ILE A 57 -7.97 1.24 -5.26
C ILE A 57 -6.58 1.77 -5.56
N HIS A 58 -6.29 2.97 -5.08
CA HIS A 58 -4.96 3.53 -5.20
C HIS A 58 -3.98 2.77 -4.30
N PRO A 59 -2.77 2.38 -4.76
CA PRO A 59 -1.95 1.41 -4.04
C PRO A 59 -1.22 1.93 -2.79
N PHE A 60 -1.34 3.22 -2.44
CA PHE A 60 -0.63 3.78 -1.28
C PHE A 60 -1.23 5.06 -0.69
N ASP A 61 -1.85 5.90 -1.50
CA ASP A 61 -2.40 7.20 -1.09
C ASP A 61 -3.91 7.10 -0.88
N ASP A 62 -4.30 6.42 0.20
CA ASP A 62 -5.69 6.33 0.63
C ASP A 62 -5.73 6.18 2.17
N PRO A 63 -6.49 7.02 2.89
CA PRO A 63 -6.62 6.91 4.35
C PRO A 63 -7.03 5.53 4.85
N ILE A 64 -7.83 4.76 4.08
CA ILE A 64 -8.23 3.40 4.47
C ILE A 64 -7.04 2.46 4.51
N LEU A 65 -6.07 2.62 3.59
CA LEU A 65 -4.86 1.82 3.57
C LEU A 65 -3.97 2.16 4.76
N TRP A 66 -3.84 3.43 5.11
CA TRP A 66 -3.04 3.85 6.26
C TRP A 66 -3.62 3.29 7.56
N THR A 67 -4.95 3.41 7.72
CA THR A 67 -5.68 2.90 8.88
C THR A 67 -5.56 1.37 8.98
N GLY A 68 -5.64 0.68 7.84
CA GLY A 68 -5.51 -0.77 7.74
C GLY A 68 -4.09 -1.26 8.03
N HIS A 69 -3.06 -0.67 7.43
CA HIS A 69 -1.67 -1.01 7.73
C HIS A 69 -1.31 -0.81 9.20
N ALA A 70 -1.89 0.22 9.81
CA ALA A 70 -1.58 0.57 11.19
C ALA A 70 -2.11 -0.42 12.23
N THR A 71 -3.05 -1.32 11.89
CA THR A 71 -3.63 -2.28 12.85
C THR A 71 -2.58 -3.19 13.47
N MET A 72 -1.46 -3.41 12.79
CA MET A 72 -0.35 -4.20 13.35
C MET A 72 0.19 -3.64 14.66
N ILE A 73 0.14 -2.31 14.88
CA ILE A 73 0.54 -1.70 16.15
C ILE A 73 -0.41 -2.13 17.26
N ASP A 74 -1.73 -2.17 17.01
CA ASP A 74 -2.69 -2.65 18.01
C ASP A 74 -2.48 -4.13 18.32
N GLU A 75 -2.10 -4.93 17.33
CA GLU A 75 -1.79 -6.36 17.52
C GLU A 75 -0.59 -6.54 18.45
N VAL A 76 0.48 -5.76 18.24
CA VAL A 76 1.70 -5.76 19.08
C VAL A 76 1.37 -5.29 20.51
N VAL A 77 0.63 -4.20 20.65
CA VAL A 77 0.20 -3.67 21.96
C VAL A 77 -0.68 -4.69 22.70
N ARG A 78 -1.66 -5.29 22.01
CA ARG A 78 -2.54 -6.32 22.58
C ARG A 78 -1.78 -7.58 22.98
N ALA A 79 -0.71 -7.92 22.27
CA ALA A 79 0.18 -9.02 22.64
C ALA A 79 1.05 -8.70 23.87
N GLY A 80 1.02 -7.47 24.38
CA GLY A 80 1.82 -7.03 25.54
C GLY A 80 3.31 -6.93 25.23
N ALA A 81 3.68 -6.79 23.96
CA ALA A 81 5.08 -6.65 23.56
C ALA A 81 5.59 -5.25 23.91
N ALA A 82 6.67 -5.18 24.67
CA ALA A 82 7.41 -3.94 24.88
C ALA A 82 8.38 -3.71 23.71
N PHE A 83 8.45 -2.48 23.22
CA PHE A 83 9.37 -2.08 22.16
C PHE A 83 9.78 -0.62 22.33
N ASP A 84 11.02 -0.30 21.94
CA ASP A 84 11.61 1.04 22.09
C ASP A 84 11.73 1.78 20.76
N ALA A 85 11.46 1.12 19.63
CA ALA A 85 11.50 1.72 18.30
C ALA A 85 10.67 0.91 17.31
N VAL A 86 10.22 1.58 16.24
CA VAL A 86 9.62 0.93 15.07
C VAL A 86 10.51 1.17 13.86
N VAL A 87 10.95 0.10 13.19
CA VAL A 87 11.71 0.19 11.94
C VAL A 87 10.79 -0.21 10.79
N LEU A 88 10.67 0.65 9.78
CA LEU A 88 9.84 0.35 8.60
C LEU A 88 10.45 0.92 7.32
N SER A 89 10.19 0.25 6.20
CA SER A 89 10.54 0.78 4.88
C SER A 89 9.59 1.88 4.46
N VAL A 90 10.11 2.98 3.94
CA VAL A 90 9.31 4.08 3.39
C VAL A 90 9.44 4.13 1.87
N GLY A 91 8.30 4.21 1.21
CA GLY A 91 8.20 4.48 -0.23
C GLY A 91 7.43 5.76 -0.48
N ARG A 92 6.10 5.71 -0.33
CA ARG A 92 5.18 6.85 -0.51
C ARG A 92 4.66 7.43 0.81
N GLY A 93 5.08 6.88 1.95
CA GLY A 93 4.71 7.37 3.28
C GLY A 93 3.48 6.72 3.92
N GLY A 94 2.61 6.02 3.19
CA GLY A 94 1.35 5.51 3.76
C GLY A 94 1.50 4.60 5.00
N LEU A 95 2.48 3.70 5.01
CA LEU A 95 2.79 2.88 6.18
C LEU A 95 3.32 3.73 7.35
N LEU A 96 4.21 4.69 7.08
CA LEU A 96 4.76 5.59 8.10
C LEU A 96 3.64 6.41 8.75
N SER A 97 2.77 7.02 7.94
CA SER A 97 1.65 7.83 8.41
C SER A 97 0.71 7.02 9.30
N GLY A 98 0.33 5.82 8.85
CA GLY A 98 -0.54 4.94 9.64
C GLY A 98 0.10 4.51 10.97
N VAL A 99 1.36 4.09 10.94
CA VAL A 99 2.09 3.69 12.16
C VAL A 99 2.20 4.86 13.15
N ALA A 100 2.58 6.04 12.70
CA ALA A 100 2.71 7.22 13.55
C ALA A 100 1.37 7.60 14.21
N GLU A 101 0.28 7.61 13.42
CA GLU A 101 -1.06 7.87 13.95
C GLU A 101 -1.46 6.84 15.01
N ARG A 102 -1.16 5.56 14.79
CA ARG A 102 -1.57 4.48 15.69
C ARG A 102 -0.72 4.40 16.95
N LEU A 103 0.56 4.73 16.88
CA LEU A 103 1.40 4.92 18.07
C LEU A 103 0.80 6.03 18.95
N ALA A 104 0.46 7.19 18.38
CA ALA A 104 -0.17 8.27 19.13
C ALA A 104 -1.51 7.85 19.77
N ARG A 105 -2.36 7.11 19.04
CA ARG A 105 -3.63 6.58 19.57
C ARG A 105 -3.45 5.61 20.75
N ASN A 106 -2.35 4.87 20.79
CA ASN A 106 -2.02 3.94 21.88
C ASN A 106 -1.19 4.60 23.00
N GLY A 107 -0.97 5.93 22.95
CA GLY A 107 -0.16 6.65 23.95
C GLY A 107 1.35 6.39 23.84
N LEU A 108 1.82 5.98 22.66
CA LEU A 108 3.19 5.60 22.36
C LEU A 108 3.88 6.56 21.38
N GLN A 109 3.42 7.81 21.30
CA GLN A 109 3.97 8.82 20.36
C GLN A 109 5.45 9.15 20.57
N ASP A 110 6.01 8.84 21.75
CA ASP A 110 7.41 9.09 22.06
C ASP A 110 8.34 7.98 21.53
N ILE A 111 7.78 6.86 21.04
CA ILE A 111 8.56 5.78 20.44
C ILE A 111 9.09 6.23 19.08
N PRO A 112 10.42 6.24 18.85
CA PRO A 112 11.00 6.65 17.58
C PRO A 112 10.63 5.70 16.44
N ILE A 113 10.35 6.29 15.28
CA ILE A 113 10.17 5.58 14.01
C ILE A 113 11.41 5.77 13.15
N ILE A 114 12.07 4.67 12.78
CA ILE A 114 13.22 4.63 11.89
C ILE A 114 12.72 4.35 10.47
N ALA A 115 12.65 5.40 9.66
CA ALA A 115 12.26 5.35 8.26
C ALA A 115 13.43 4.91 7.36
N ALA A 116 13.36 3.68 6.85
CA ALA A 116 14.36 3.13 5.94
C ALA A 116 13.97 3.37 4.48
N GLU A 117 14.83 4.05 3.71
CA GLU A 117 14.65 4.31 2.27
C GLU A 117 15.90 3.90 1.50
N THR A 118 15.74 3.65 0.20
CA THR A 118 16.90 3.48 -0.70
C THR A 118 17.47 4.85 -1.08
N ASP A 119 18.80 4.98 -1.15
CA ASP A 119 19.46 6.24 -1.50
C ASP A 119 18.93 6.88 -2.80
N ALA A 120 18.64 6.07 -3.82
CA ALA A 120 18.12 6.54 -5.11
C ALA A 120 16.70 7.16 -5.06
N ARG A 121 15.98 7.03 -3.93
CA ARG A 121 14.58 7.48 -3.75
C ARG A 121 14.38 8.27 -2.46
N ARG A 122 15.47 8.72 -1.82
CA ARG A 122 15.45 9.41 -0.53
C ARG A 122 14.53 10.64 -0.56
N LEU A 123 13.57 10.73 0.36
CA LEU A 123 12.66 11.87 0.50
C LEU A 123 13.42 13.17 0.85
N CYS A 124 14.51 13.05 1.61
CA CYS A 124 15.43 14.14 1.93
C CYS A 124 16.72 14.00 1.11
N GLN A 125 16.72 14.52 -0.11
CA GLN A 125 17.96 14.89 -0.81
C GLN A 125 18.30 16.35 -0.46
N PRO A 126 19.59 16.69 -0.25
CA PRO A 126 19.99 18.09 -0.25
C PRO A 126 19.61 18.69 -1.61
N ARG A 127 18.86 19.79 -1.57
CA ARG A 127 18.62 20.63 -2.76
C ARG A 127 19.93 21.24 -3.24
#